data_AF-A0A1S8X3W8-F1
#
_entry.id   AF-A0A1S8X3W8-F1
#
_cell.length_a   1.000
_cell.length_b   1.000
_cell.length_c   1.000
_cell.angle_alpha   90.00
_cell.angle_beta   90.00
_cell.angle_gamma   90.00
#
_symmetry.space_group_name_H-M   'P 1'
#
loop_
_entity.id
_entity.type
_entity.pdbx_description
1 polymer ?
#
loop_
_entity_poly.entity_id
_entity_poly.type
_entity_poly.pdbx_seq_one_letter_code
_entity_poly.pdbx_strand_id
1 'polypeptide(L)' 'SLLMNTDKKTYAVIRAVYNNHHAPEDFERELDFVLSRKVSLVIIEPESLGEVTWRWIRTGNWLHKTAVIC' A
#
# COMPACT_ATOMS: atom_id res chain seq x y z
N SER A 1 -1.52 -32.66 21.80
CA SER A 1 -0.84 -31.45 21.30
C SER A 1 -1.72 -30.83 20.22
N LEU A 2 -2.35 -29.69 20.50
CA LEU A 2 -3.11 -28.97 19.47
C LEU A 2 -2.15 -28.60 18.35
N LEU A 3 -2.40 -29.16 17.16
CA LEU A 3 -1.75 -28.72 15.94
C LEU A 3 -2.15 -27.26 15.75
N MET A 4 -1.22 -26.35 16.01
CA MET A 4 -1.31 -24.98 15.54
C MET A 4 -1.26 -25.08 14.01
N ASN A 5 -2.44 -25.14 13.38
CA ASN A 5 -2.55 -24.98 11.95
C ASN A 5 -2.15 -23.53 11.65
N THR A 6 -0.87 -23.31 11.38
CA THR A 6 -0.40 -22.06 10.78
C THR A 6 -0.88 -22.05 9.34
N ASP A 7 -2.19 -21.89 9.15
CA ASP A 7 -2.74 -21.52 7.86
C ASP A 7 -1.95 -20.30 7.38
N LYS A 8 -1.20 -20.48 6.28
CA LYS A 8 -0.45 -19.38 5.66
C LYS A 8 -1.46 -18.28 5.35
N LYS A 9 -1.44 -17.20 6.14
CA LYS A 9 -2.29 -16.03 5.89
C LYS A 9 -1.99 -15.53 4.48
N THR A 10 -2.95 -15.73 3.59
CA THR A 10 -2.90 -15.22 2.22
C THR A 10 -3.33 -13.77 2.24
N TYR A 11 -2.57 -12.90 1.58
CA TYR A 11 -2.92 -11.50 1.44
C TYR A 11 -2.86 -11.08 -0.03
N ALA A 12 -3.64 -10.07 -0.37
CA ALA A 12 -3.57 -9.38 -1.65
C ALA A 12 -3.37 -7.89 -1.41
N VAL A 13 -2.63 -7.23 -2.29
CA VAL A 13 -2.40 -5.79 -2.27
C VAL A 13 -3.03 -5.19 -3.51
N ILE A 14 -3.93 -4.24 -3.32
CA ILE A 14 -4.52 -3.42 -4.38
C ILE A 14 -3.89 -2.04 -4.28
N ARG A 15 -3.23 -1.59 -5.35
CA ARG A 15 -2.62 -0.25 -5.40
C ARG A 15 -3.57 0.68 -6.14
N ALA A 16 -4.27 1.51 -5.38
CA ALA A 16 -5.26 2.41 -5.97
C ALA A 16 -4.54 3.58 -6.67
N VAL A 17 -4.63 3.60 -8.00
CA VAL A 17 -4.17 4.69 -8.87
C VAL A 17 -5.36 5.64 -9.10
N TYR A 18 -5.39 6.78 -8.43
CA TYR A 18 -6.47 7.77 -8.57
C TYR A 18 -6.28 8.73 -9.76
N ASN A 19 -5.37 8.42 -10.68
CA ASN A 19 -4.88 9.40 -11.67
C ASN A 19 -5.60 9.40 -13.02
N ASN A 20 -6.63 8.56 -13.24
CA ASN A 20 -7.35 8.45 -14.52
C ASN A 20 -8.88 8.50 -14.36
N HIS A 21 -9.59 8.90 -15.42
CA HIS A 21 -11.06 9.00 -15.44
C HIS A 21 -11.79 7.67 -15.13
N HIS A 22 -11.17 6.53 -15.40
CA HIS A 22 -11.74 5.19 -15.15
C HIS A 22 -11.19 4.53 -13.87
N ALA A 23 -10.51 5.29 -13.01
CA ALA A 23 -9.91 4.78 -11.78
C ALA A 23 -10.92 4.06 -10.85
N PRO A 24 -12.19 4.51 -10.72
CA PRO A 24 -13.19 3.79 -9.94
C PRO A 24 -13.50 2.41 -10.52
N GLU A 25 -13.76 2.29 -11.82
CA GLU A 25 -14.11 1.02 -12.47
C GLU A 25 -12.94 0.03 -12.45
N ASP A 26 -11.72 0.51 -12.65
CA ASP A 26 -10.50 -0.31 -12.58
C ASP A 26 -10.29 -0.87 -11.17
N PHE A 27 -10.51 -0.05 -10.14
CA PHE A 27 -10.43 -0.47 -8.74
C PHE A 27 -11.50 -1.50 -8.39
N GLU A 28 -12.75 -1.28 -8.81
CA GLU A 28 -13.85 -2.23 -8.58
C GLU A 28 -13.55 -3.59 -9.20
N ARG A 29 -13.05 -3.61 -10.45
CA ARG A 29 -12.67 -4.84 -11.14
C ARG A 29 -11.56 -5.60 -10.42
N GLU A 30 -10.54 -4.89 -9.93
CA GLU A 30 -9.43 -5.51 -9.19
C GLU A 30 -9.89 -6.03 -7.82
N LEU A 31 -10.78 -5.30 -7.14
CA LEU A 31 -11.37 -5.72 -5.88
C LEU A 31 -12.19 -7.01 -6.04
N ASP A 32 -13.06 -7.09 -7.04
CA ASP A 32 -13.84 -8.30 -7.34
C ASP A 32 -12.94 -9.51 -7.60
N PHE A 33 -11.86 -9.30 -8.37
CA PHE A 33 -10.88 -10.34 -8.64
C PHE A 33 -10.18 -10.82 -7.36
N VAL A 34 -9.79 -9.91 -6.46
CA VAL A 34 -9.14 -10.26 -5.19
C VAL A 34 -10.10 -10.99 -4.25
N LEU A 35 -11.35 -10.53 -4.16
CA LEU A 35 -12.38 -11.16 -3.32
C LEU A 35 -12.68 -12.59 -3.80
N SER A 36 -12.65 -12.85 -5.11
CA SER A 36 -12.84 -14.20 -5.67
C SER A 36 -11.79 -15.23 -5.18
N ARG A 37 -10.62 -14.76 -4.73
CA ARG A 37 -9.48 -15.60 -4.32
C ARG A 37 -9.51 -16.03 -2.86
N LYS A 38 -10.54 -15.66 -2.09
CA LYS A 38 -10.70 -16.01 -0.66
C LYS A 38 -9.44 -15.73 0.18
N VAL A 39 -8.79 -14.59 -0.07
CA VAL A 39 -7.63 -14.17 0.71
C VAL A 39 -8.03 -13.79 2.14
N SER A 40 -7.13 -14.00 3.11
CA SER A 40 -7.39 -13.67 4.51
C SER A 40 -7.29 -12.18 4.83
N LEU A 41 -6.63 -11.40 3.97
CA LEU A 41 -6.40 -9.97 4.14
C LEU A 41 -6.30 -9.28 2.78
N VAL A 42 -7.01 -8.16 2.61
CA VAL A 42 -6.83 -7.25 1.47
C VAL A 42 -6.23 -5.96 1.99
N ILE A 43 -5.11 -5.55 1.38
CA ILE A 43 -4.40 -4.32 1.70
C ILE A 43 -4.63 -3.35 0.54
N ILE A 44 -5.25 -2.21 0.82
CA ILE A 44 -5.45 -1.14 -0.17
C ILE A 44 -4.40 -0.07 0.10
N GLU A 45 -3.43 0.04 -0.80
CA GLU A 45 -2.38 1.05 -0.72
C GLU A 45 -2.71 2.24 -1.64
N PRO A 46 -2.81 3.47 -1.12
CA PRO A 46 -2.88 4.64 -1.97
C PRO A 46 -1.52 4.87 -2.63
N GLU A 47 -1.49 5.06 -3.94
CA GLU A 47 -0.24 5.26 -4.71
C GLU A 47 0.59 6.44 -4.18
N SER A 48 -0.08 7.46 -3.65
CA SER A 48 0.54 8.64 -3.05
C SER A 48 1.27 8.38 -1.74
N LEU A 49 1.08 7.23 -1.07
CA LEU A 49 1.77 6.95 0.20
C LEU A 49 3.29 6.91 -0.02
N GLY A 50 3.74 6.32 -1.12
CA GLY A 50 5.17 6.24 -1.47
C GLY A 50 5.75 7.63 -1.77
N GLU A 51 5.07 8.42 -2.60
CA GLU A 51 5.53 9.76 -2.97
C GLU A 51 5.52 10.72 -1.78
N VAL A 52 4.42 10.75 -1.02
CA VAL A 52 4.27 11.60 0.18
C VAL A 52 5.31 11.20 1.22
N THR A 53 5.46 9.90 1.52
CA THR A 53 6.47 9.42 2.47
C THR A 53 7.88 9.77 2.00
N TRP A 54 8.19 9.58 0.72
CA TRP A 54 9.48 9.97 0.15
C TRP A 54 9.74 11.47 0.29
N ARG A 55 8.73 12.32 0.06
CA ARG A 55 8.81 13.78 0.23
C ARG A 55 9.13 14.17 1.67
N TRP A 56 8.48 13.53 2.64
CA TRP A 56 8.74 13.75 4.07
C TRP A 56 10.16 13.31 4.46
N ILE A 57 10.61 12.12 4.03
CA ILE A 57 11.99 11.64 4.27
C ILE A 57 13.02 12.60 3.67
N ARG A 58 12.81 13.02 2.41
CA ARG A 58 13.71 13.94 1.72
C ARG A 58 13.81 15.28 2.45
N THR A 59 12.68 15.84 2.86
CA THR A 59 12.62 17.11 3.60
C THR A 59 13.34 17.01 4.94
N GLY A 60 13.09 15.93 5.69
CA GLY A 60 13.77 15.67 6.96
C GLY A 60 15.28 15.55 6.81
N ASN A 61 15.75 14.81 5.80
CA ASN A 61 17.18 14.67 5.51
C ASN A 61 17.84 15.99 5.09
N TRP A 62 17.13 16.81 4.30
CA TRP A 62 17.62 18.14 3.93
C TRP A 62 17.76 19.04 5.15
N LEU A 63 16.72 19.12 6.00
CA LEU A 63 16.74 19.89 7.25
C LEU A 63 17.88 19.46 8.18
N HIS A 64 18.08 18.15 8.35
CA HIS A 64 19.17 17.62 9.17
C HIS A 64 20.54 18.06 8.64
N LYS A 65 20.77 17.93 7.32
CA LYS A 65 22.03 18.35 6.68
C LYS A 65 22.26 19.86 6.82
N THR A 66 21.22 20.68 6.66
CA THR A 66 21.35 22.14 6.81
C THR A 66 21.57 22.56 8.25
N ALA A 67 20.96 21.89 9.23
CA ALA A 67 21.14 22.19 10.65
C ALA A 67 22.56 21.89 11.15
N VAL A 68 23.27 20.94 10.53
CA VAL A 68 24.67 20.62 10.84
C VAL A 68 25.66 21.60 10.20
N ILE A 69 25.24 22.34 9.17
CA ILE A 69 26.09 23.33 8.46
C ILE A 69 25.99 24.73 9.11
N CYS A 70 24.98 24.96 9.95
CA CYS A 70 24.76 26.21 10.69
C CYS A 70 25.42 26.21 12.07
#